data_AF-A0A837IG58-F1
#
_entry.id   AF-A0A837IG58-F1
#
_cell.length_a   1.000
_cell.length_b   1.000
_cell.length_c   1.000
_cell.angle_alpha   90.00
_cell.angle_beta   90.00
_cell.angle_gamma   90.00
#
_symmetry.space_group_name_H-M   'P 1'
#
loop_
_entity.id
_entity.type
_entity.pdbx_description
1 polymer ?
#
loop_
_entity_poly.entity_id
_entity_poly.type
_entity_poly.pdbx_seq_one_letter_code
_entity_poly.pdbx_strand_id
1 'polypeptide(L)'
;PMTASVAIREAKYVAKNIKKMILKKPLIDYKPYHAGFVVPLGGKYAIMEIGGLRLSGFLPWALKHLVSLHYWNELIGWRRALGIWKRGLRIYTEND
;
A
#
# COMPACT_ATOMS: atom_id res chain seq x y z
N PRO A 1 5.40 0.96 12.62
CA PRO A 1 4.16 0.19 12.89
C PRO A 1 4.22 -1.16 12.16
N MET A 2 3.55 -2.19 12.67
CA MET A 2 3.52 -3.53 12.06
C MET A 2 2.53 -3.57 10.89
N THR A 3 2.84 -2.89 9.79
CA THR A 3 1.99 -2.84 8.59
C THR A 3 2.60 -3.66 7.46
N ALA A 4 1.77 -4.14 6.53
CA ALA A 4 2.22 -4.91 5.37
C ALA A 4 3.31 -4.16 4.55
N SER A 5 3.17 -2.84 4.38
CA SER A 5 4.16 -2.01 3.67
C SER A 5 5.53 -2.00 4.36
N VAL A 6 5.55 -1.91 5.70
CA VAL A 6 6.79 -1.97 6.48
C VAL A 6 7.41 -3.36 6.38
N ALA A 7 6.62 -4.43 6.50
CA ALA A 7 7.11 -5.80 6.36
C ALA A 7 7.73 -6.08 4.98
N ILE A 8 7.10 -5.62 3.89
CA ILE A 8 7.64 -5.74 2.53
C ILE A 8 8.98 -5.01 2.39
N ARG A 9 9.12 -3.84 3.02
CA ARG A 9 10.38 -3.08 3.00
C ARG A 9 11.47 -3.76 3.81
N GLU A 10 11.17 -4.22 5.01
CA GLU A 10 12.11 -4.95 5.85
C GLU A 10 12.59 -6.22 5.15
N ALA A 11 11.69 -6.99 4.53
CA ALA A 11 12.03 -8.16 3.73
C ALA A 11 13.06 -7.84 2.62
N LYS A 12 12.92 -6.69 1.94
CA LYS A 12 13.91 -6.24 0.93
C LYS A 12 15.28 -5.95 1.54
N TYR A 13 15.35 -5.37 2.73
CA TYR A 13 16.63 -5.12 3.42
C TYR A 13 17.27 -6.41 3.91
N VAL A 14 16.48 -7.32 4.49
CA VAL A 14 16.93 -8.64 4.93
C VAL A 14 17.49 -9.44 3.76
N ALA A 15 16.78 -9.53 2.63
CA ALA A 15 17.26 -10.22 1.43
C ALA A 15 18.59 -9.64 0.92
N LYS A 16 18.75 -8.31 0.91
CA LYS A 16 20.02 -7.65 0.55
C LYS A 16 21.14 -7.99 1.53
N ASN A 17 20.84 -8.02 2.83
CA ASN A 17 21.83 -8.35 3.86
C ASN A 17 22.26 -9.82 3.79
N ILE A 18 21.34 -10.76 3.55
CA ILE A 18 21.69 -12.18 3.31
C ILE A 18 22.67 -12.29 2.13
N LYS A 19 22.38 -11.63 1.01
CA LYS A 19 23.31 -11.60 -0.15
C LYS A 19 24.68 -11.02 0.22
N LYS A 20 24.71 -9.96 1.02
CA LYS A 20 25.97 -9.34 1.47
C LYS A 20 26.75 -10.21 2.45
N MET A 21 26.08 -10.93 3.35
CA MET A 21 26.70 -11.90 4.25
C MET A 21 27.41 -13.01 3.47
N ILE A 22 26.73 -13.57 2.47
CA ILE A 22 27.30 -14.59 1.57
C ILE A 22 28.56 -14.05 0.87
N LEU A 23 28.53 -12.77 0.45
CA LEU A 23 29.64 -12.10 -0.23
C LEU A 23 30.68 -11.47 0.73
N LYS A 24 30.58 -11.70 2.05
CA LYS A 24 31.44 -11.09 3.09
C LYS A 24 31.55 -9.56 2.99
N LYS A 25 30.46 -8.88 2.61
CA LYS A 25 30.35 -7.42 2.53
C LYS A 25 29.67 -6.84 3.78
N PRO A 26 29.95 -5.57 4.14
CA PRO A 26 29.32 -4.93 5.28
C PRO A 26 27.80 -4.79 5.10
N LEU A 27 27.06 -5.12 6.17
CA LEU A 27 25.59 -5.07 6.22
C LEU A 27 25.07 -3.65 5.99
N ILE A 28 23.80 -3.55 5.61
CA ILE A 28 23.09 -2.29 5.45
C ILE A 28 22.10 -2.15 6.60
N ASP A 29 22.13 -0.99 7.26
CA ASP A 29 21.16 -0.63 8.28
C ASP A 29 19.81 -0.28 7.66
N TYR A 30 18.74 -0.77 8.29
CA TYR A 30 17.39 -0.37 7.93
C TYR A 30 17.07 0.98 8.55
N LYS A 31 16.65 1.94 7.71
CA LYS A 31 16.13 3.24 8.17
C LYS A 31 14.60 3.20 8.12
N PRO A 32 13.92 3.26 9.28
CA PRO A 32 12.46 3.37 9.33
C PRO A 32 12.01 4.62 8.56
N TYR A 33 10.97 4.46 7.75
CA TYR A 33 10.33 5.59 7.08
C TYR A 33 8.82 5.43 7.17
N HIS A 34 8.15 6.48 7.60
CA HIS A 34 6.70 6.54 7.73
C HIS A 34 6.10 6.99 6.40
N ALA A 35 5.71 6.02 5.57
CA ALA A 35 5.11 6.28 4.26
C ALA A 35 3.69 6.86 4.34
N GLY A 36 3.09 6.91 5.53
CA GLY A 36 1.70 7.32 5.71
C GLY A 36 0.72 6.16 5.74
N PHE A 37 -0.56 6.48 5.93
CA PHE A 37 -1.65 5.51 5.99
C PHE A 37 -2.96 6.11 5.44
N VAL A 38 -3.84 5.25 4.95
CA VAL A 38 -5.19 5.61 4.51
C VAL A 38 -6.18 4.73 5.29
N VAL A 39 -7.09 5.36 6.03
CA VAL A 39 -8.14 4.69 6.80
C VAL A 39 -9.51 5.06 6.21
N PRO A 40 -10.24 4.11 5.61
CA PRO A 40 -11.64 4.33 5.23
C PRO A 40 -12.53 4.37 6.49
N LEU A 41 -13.49 5.29 6.52
CA LEU A 41 -14.45 5.45 7.63
C LEU A 41 -15.89 5.07 7.25
N GLY A 42 -16.14 4.69 6.00
CA GLY A 42 -17.48 4.42 5.47
C GLY A 42 -18.10 5.63 4.76
N GLY A 43 -19.25 5.44 4.09
CA GLY A 43 -20.00 6.52 3.44
C GLY A 43 -19.20 7.34 2.42
N LYS A 44 -18.31 6.69 1.65
CA LYS A 44 -17.37 7.35 0.71
C LYS A 44 -16.39 8.33 1.38
N TYR A 45 -16.10 8.14 2.66
CA TYR A 45 -15.19 8.99 3.43
C TYR A 45 -13.94 8.20 3.86
N ALA A 46 -12.78 8.83 3.75
CA ALA A 46 -11.54 8.28 4.29
C ALA A 46 -10.62 9.39 4.80
N ILE A 47 -9.73 9.03 5.72
CA ILE A 47 -8.65 9.87 6.23
C ILE A 47 -7.34 9.33 5.70
N MET A 48 -6.48 10.20 5.19
CA MET A 48 -5.15 9.88 4.72
C MET A 48 -4.13 10.79 5.38
N GLU A 49 -3.03 10.21 5.83
CA GLU A 49 -1.85 10.94 6.26
C GLU A 49 -0.66 10.47 5.41
N ILE A 50 0.01 11.39 4.70
CA ILE A 50 1.22 11.09 3.91
C ILE A 50 2.25 12.19 4.20
N GLY A 51 3.40 11.82 4.77
CA GLY A 51 4.53 12.74 4.94
C GLY A 51 4.21 14.01 5.75
N GLY A 52 3.25 13.95 6.68
CA GLY A 52 2.78 15.09 7.48
C GLY A 52 1.58 15.85 6.89
N LEU A 53 1.21 15.58 5.63
CA LEU A 53 -0.04 16.09 5.05
C LEU A 53 -1.21 15.20 5.48
N ARG A 54 -2.24 15.80 6.08
CA ARG A 54 -3.50 15.13 6.45
C ARG A 54 -4.62 15.58 5.54
N LEU A 55 -5.26 14.65 4.86
CA LEU A 55 -6.43 14.87 4.02
C LEU A 55 -7.57 13.98 4.52
N SER A 56 -8.78 14.52 4.55
CA SER A 56 -9.98 13.77 4.90
C SER A 56 -11.10 14.08 3.92
N GLY A 57 -11.94 13.08 3.64
CA GLY A 57 -13.08 13.23 2.73
C GLY A 57 -13.08 12.21 1.60
N PHE A 58 -13.72 12.61 0.50
CA PHE A 58 -13.89 11.77 -0.68
C PHE A 58 -12.57 11.54 -1.44
N LEU A 59 -11.66 12.52 -1.44
CA LEU A 59 -10.39 12.42 -2.16
C LEU A 59 -9.52 11.24 -1.67
N PRO A 60 -9.22 11.11 -0.35
CA PRO A 60 -8.59 9.91 0.19
C PRO A 60 -9.29 8.59 -0.15
N TRP A 61 -10.63 8.60 -0.19
CA TRP A 61 -11.43 7.42 -0.52
C TRP A 61 -11.25 7.01 -1.99
N ALA A 62 -11.28 7.98 -2.91
CA ALA A 62 -11.03 7.74 -4.34
C ALA A 62 -9.58 7.27 -4.58
N LEU A 63 -8.61 7.90 -3.91
CA LEU A 63 -7.19 7.51 -3.96
C LEU A 63 -6.97 6.07 -3.49
N LYS A 64 -7.63 5.63 -2.41
CA LYS A 64 -7.58 4.24 -1.94
C LYS A 64 -7.97 3.25 -3.05
N HIS A 65 -9.04 3.56 -3.79
CA HIS A 65 -9.51 2.72 -4.89
C HIS A 65 -8.55 2.71 -6.06
N LEU A 66 -7.96 3.84 -6.42
CA LEU A 66 -6.94 3.92 -7.47
C LEU A 66 -5.68 3.14 -7.11
N VAL A 67 -5.19 3.27 -5.87
CA VAL A 67 -4.05 2.51 -5.36
C VAL A 67 -4.34 1.01 -5.43
N SER A 68 -5.54 0.59 -5.03
CA SER A 68 -5.96 -0.80 -5.10
C SER A 68 -5.94 -1.32 -6.54
N LEU A 69 -6.44 -0.55 -7.51
CA LEU A 69 -6.39 -0.91 -8.93
C LEU A 69 -4.95 -1.08 -9.43
N HIS A 70 -4.05 -0.18 -9.02
CA HIS A 70 -2.64 -0.26 -9.38
C HIS A 70 -1.98 -1.55 -8.85
N TYR A 71 -2.22 -1.90 -7.58
CA TYR A 71 -1.73 -3.16 -7.01
C TYR A 71 -2.27 -4.39 -7.75
N TRP A 72 -3.57 -4.43 -8.06
CA TRP A 72 -4.14 -5.53 -8.85
C TRP A 72 -3.52 -5.59 -10.25
N ASN A 73 -3.25 -4.44 -10.87
CA ASN A 73 -2.62 -4.40 -12.18
C ASN A 73 -1.21 -5.02 -12.16
N GLU A 74 -0.40 -4.73 -11.14
CA GLU A 74 0.92 -5.33 -10.97
C GLU A 74 0.85 -6.85 -10.77
N LEU A 75 -0.19 -7.37 -10.11
CA LEU A 75 -0.31 -8.79 -9.78
C LEU A 75 -0.88 -9.65 -10.92
N ILE A 76 -1.93 -9.19 -11.60
CA ILE A 76 -2.76 -10.03 -12.49
C ILE A 76 -2.98 -9.43 -13.89
N GLY A 77 -2.42 -8.24 -14.15
CA GLY A 77 -2.54 -7.53 -15.42
C GLY A 77 -3.85 -6.76 -15.60
N TRP A 78 -3.80 -5.73 -16.45
CA TRP A 78 -4.81 -4.67 -16.57
C TRP A 78 -6.25 -5.16 -16.78
N ARG A 79 -6.45 -6.14 -17.68
CA ARG A 79 -7.80 -6.63 -18.02
C ARG A 79 -8.51 -7.29 -16.84
N ARG A 80 -7.79 -8.12 -16.07
CA ARG A 80 -8.34 -8.82 -14.91
C ARG A 80 -8.44 -7.89 -13.70
N ALA A 81 -7.44 -7.03 -13.51
CA ALA A 81 -7.42 -6.01 -12.46
C ALA A 81 -8.66 -5.12 -12.52
N LEU A 82 -9.00 -4.60 -13.70
CA LEU A 82 -10.21 -3.79 -13.89
C LEU A 82 -11.50 -4.55 -13.55
N GLY A 83 -11.59 -5.84 -13.90
CA GLY A 83 -12.77 -6.67 -13.61
C GLY A 83 -12.98 -6.86 -12.11
N ILE A 84 -11.92 -7.20 -11.38
CA ILE A 84 -11.96 -7.36 -9.92
C ILE A 84 -12.24 -6.02 -9.24
N TRP A 85 -11.56 -4.96 -9.68
CA TRP A 85 -11.70 -3.63 -9.13
C TRP A 85 -13.13 -3.11 -9.27
N LYS A 86 -13.78 -3.25 -10.44
CA LYS A 86 -15.19 -2.83 -10.64
C LYS A 86 -16.15 -3.57 -9.70
N ARG A 87 -15.95 -4.88 -9.51
CA ARG A 87 -16.77 -5.68 -8.58
C ARG A 87 -16.55 -5.24 -7.13
N GLY A 88 -15.28 -5.03 -6.74
CA GLY A 88 -14.92 -4.54 -5.42
C GLY A 88 -15.52 -3.16 -5.15
N LEU A 89 -15.37 -2.22 -6.08
CA LEU A 89 -15.94 -0.88 -5.97
C LEU A 89 -17.46 -0.95 -5.75
N ARG A 90 -18.17 -1.78 -6.51
CA ARG A 90 -19.62 -1.96 -6.36
C ARG A 90 -19.99 -2.42 -4.95
N ILE A 91 -19.36 -3.48 -4.45
CA ILE A 91 -19.61 -4.02 -3.10
C ILE A 91 -19.33 -2.97 -2.03
N TYR A 92 -18.24 -2.21 -2.17
CA TYR A 92 -17.89 -1.14 -1.23
C TYR A 92 -18.85 0.04 -1.27
N THR A 93 -19.48 0.31 -2.41
CA THR A 93 -20.42 1.43 -2.56
C THR A 93 -21.84 1.06 -2.19
N GLU A 94 -22.20 -0.22 -2.24
CA GLU A 94 -23.50 -0.76 -1.83
C GLU A 94 -23.57 -1.03 -0.30
N ASN A 95 -22.42 -1.19 0.35
CA ASN A 95 -22.30 -1.40 1.81
C ASN A 95 -21.86 -0.16 2.60
N ASP A 96 -21.59 0.96 1.91
CA ASP A 96 -21.34 2.28 2.52
C ASP A 96 -22.66 3.03 2.69
#